data_AF-A0A4U9D9A0-F1
#
_entry.id   AF-A0A4U9D9A0-F1
#
_cell.length_a   1.000
_cell.length_b   1.000
_cell.length_c   1.000
_cell.angle_alpha   90.00
_cell.angle_beta   90.00
_cell.angle_gamma   90.00
#
_symmetry.space_group_name_H-M   'P 1'
#
loop_
_entity.id
_entity.type
_entity.pdbx_description
1 polymer ?
#
loop_
_entity_poly.entity_id
_entity_poly.type
_entity_poly.pdbx_seq_one_letter_code
_entity_poly.pdbx_strand_id
1 'polypeptide(L)'
;MKSSEFAAYCASGSTVEEVLNQLKQSDSQDNPQVQALNSLVAQTDSYNWGYDPFHYTVPEGSYATNPEGTARIKEFRTMIQAIKQDLGMNVIMDVVYNHTNAAGPTDRTSVLDKIVPWYYQRLNETTGSVESATCCSDSAPEHRMFAKLIADSLAVWTTDYKIDGFRFDLMGYHPKAQILSAWERMKSLNPDIYFFGEGWDSGQSDRFEIASQINLKGSGIGTFSDRLRDSVRGGGPFDSGDALRQNQGIGSGAGVLPNELTSQNEDTVRHLADLTRLGMAGNLADFVMIDKDGAVKKGSEIDYNGAPGGYAADPTEVVNYVSKHDNQTLWDMISYKAAQEADLNTRVRMQAVSLATVMLGQGIAFDQQGSELLRSKSFTRDSYDSGDWFNRVDYAMQDNTLTSGCRAAAMTAATTI
;
A
#
# COMPACT_ATOMS: atom_id res chain seq x y z
N MET A 1 17.42 5.63 -30.36
CA MET A 1 17.76 6.78 -29.50
C MET A 1 17.79 8.15 -30.21
N LYS A 2 17.87 8.28 -31.55
CA LYS A 2 17.79 9.59 -32.26
C LYS A 2 16.37 10.11 -32.56
N SER A 3 15.32 9.49 -32.00
CA SER A 3 13.92 9.72 -32.38
C SER A 3 13.00 10.12 -31.23
N SER A 4 13.54 10.37 -30.02
CA SER A 4 12.74 10.93 -28.92
C SER A 4 12.56 12.43 -29.14
N GLU A 5 11.37 12.95 -28.90
CA GLU A 5 11.10 14.40 -28.90
C GLU A 5 11.96 15.17 -27.88
N PHE A 6 12.42 14.48 -26.82
CA PHE A 6 13.29 15.05 -25.80
C PHE A 6 14.79 15.01 -26.17
N ALA A 7 15.16 14.45 -27.32
CA ALA A 7 16.57 14.34 -27.73
C ALA A 7 17.27 15.70 -27.91
N ALA A 8 16.51 16.77 -28.10
CA ALA A 8 17.04 18.14 -28.14
C ALA A 8 17.73 18.55 -26.82
N TYR A 9 17.32 17.96 -25.68
CA TYR A 9 17.91 18.25 -24.38
C TYR A 9 19.22 17.51 -24.11
N CYS A 10 19.61 16.52 -24.93
CA CYS A 10 20.81 15.70 -24.71
C CYS A 10 22.13 16.51 -24.68
N ALA A 11 22.19 17.62 -25.42
CA ALA A 11 23.36 18.50 -25.46
C ALA A 11 23.15 19.80 -24.67
N SER A 12 22.04 19.92 -23.94
CA SER A 12 21.78 21.07 -23.08
C SER A 12 22.64 21.02 -21.83
N GLY A 13 22.82 22.17 -21.18
CA GLY A 13 23.46 22.26 -19.86
C GLY A 13 22.49 22.02 -18.69
N SER A 14 21.25 21.58 -18.98
CA SER A 14 20.20 21.44 -17.98
C SER A 14 20.17 20.02 -17.40
N THR A 15 19.89 19.93 -16.12
CA THR A 15 19.54 18.68 -15.44
C THR A 15 18.14 18.20 -15.87
N VAL A 16 17.84 16.92 -15.63
CA VAL A 16 16.52 16.35 -15.94
C VAL A 16 15.40 17.07 -15.17
N GLU A 17 15.61 17.40 -13.90
CA GLU A 17 14.63 18.13 -13.08
C GLU A 17 14.37 19.54 -13.61
N GLU A 18 15.40 20.26 -14.07
CA GLU A 18 15.23 21.58 -14.68
C GLU A 18 14.39 21.50 -15.97
N VAL A 19 14.61 20.46 -16.79
CA VAL A 19 13.80 20.22 -17.99
C VAL A 19 12.35 19.92 -17.61
N LEU A 20 12.11 19.00 -16.66
CA LEU A 20 10.75 18.70 -16.17
C LEU A 20 10.05 19.97 -15.67
N ASN A 21 10.75 20.83 -14.92
CA ASN A 21 10.21 22.11 -14.45
C ASN A 21 9.83 23.06 -15.59
N GLN A 22 10.62 23.14 -16.65
CA GLN A 22 10.29 23.93 -17.84
C GLN A 22 9.03 23.39 -18.55
N LEU A 23 8.93 22.06 -18.65
CA LEU A 23 7.80 21.39 -19.29
C LEU A 23 6.46 21.64 -18.55
N LYS A 24 6.47 21.89 -17.23
CA LYS A 24 5.24 22.16 -16.47
C LYS A 24 4.39 23.30 -17.06
N GLN A 25 5.01 24.31 -17.68
CA GLN A 25 4.29 25.51 -18.13
C GLN A 25 3.29 25.25 -19.26
N SER A 26 3.55 24.25 -20.11
CA SER A 26 2.66 23.87 -21.21
C SER A 26 2.19 22.40 -21.10
N ASP A 27 2.32 21.82 -19.91
CA ASP A 27 1.80 20.49 -19.59
C ASP A 27 0.29 20.57 -19.35
N SER A 28 -0.45 19.66 -19.96
CA SER A 28 -1.91 19.58 -19.84
C SER A 28 -2.39 18.17 -20.16
N GLN A 29 -3.70 17.94 -20.02
CA GLN A 29 -4.30 16.66 -20.43
C GLN A 29 -4.10 16.37 -21.93
N ASP A 30 -4.06 17.42 -22.76
CA ASP A 30 -3.86 17.31 -24.22
C ASP A 30 -2.37 17.25 -24.61
N ASN A 31 -1.47 17.66 -23.71
CA ASN A 31 -0.02 17.64 -23.89
C ASN A 31 0.70 17.19 -22.60
N PRO A 32 0.61 15.91 -22.22
CA PRO A 32 1.16 15.40 -20.96
C PRO A 32 2.67 15.12 -21.08
N GLN A 33 3.45 16.15 -21.37
CA GLN A 33 4.88 16.07 -21.66
C GLN A 33 5.75 15.77 -20.43
N VAL A 34 5.34 16.19 -19.23
CA VAL A 34 6.08 15.91 -17.98
C VAL A 34 6.13 14.41 -17.74
N GLN A 35 4.97 13.73 -17.74
CA GLN A 35 4.93 12.28 -17.57
C GLN A 35 5.57 11.52 -18.74
N ALA A 36 5.54 12.08 -19.95
CA ALA A 36 6.16 11.45 -21.11
C ALA A 36 7.69 11.39 -20.95
N LEU A 37 8.32 12.48 -20.50
CA LEU A 37 9.75 12.46 -20.16
C LEU A 37 10.01 11.58 -18.93
N ASN A 38 9.22 11.72 -17.86
CA ASN A 38 9.44 10.97 -16.62
C ASN A 38 9.32 9.46 -16.80
N SER A 39 8.43 8.98 -17.69
CA SER A 39 8.32 7.55 -18.02
C SER A 39 9.56 6.99 -18.73
N LEU A 40 10.35 7.84 -19.41
CA LEU A 40 11.65 7.45 -19.97
C LEU A 40 12.73 7.46 -18.89
N VAL A 41 12.66 8.40 -17.95
CA VAL A 41 13.59 8.52 -16.81
C VAL A 41 13.49 7.29 -15.91
N ALA A 42 12.26 6.88 -15.56
CA ALA A 42 11.96 5.74 -14.68
C ALA A 42 12.67 4.43 -15.10
N GLN A 43 12.90 4.22 -16.40
CA GLN A 43 13.58 3.01 -16.90
C GLN A 43 15.03 2.87 -16.39
N THR A 44 15.65 3.95 -15.95
CA THR A 44 17.08 4.01 -15.60
C THR A 44 17.41 4.89 -14.40
N ASP A 45 16.39 5.39 -13.69
CA ASP A 45 16.61 6.14 -12.46
C ASP A 45 16.88 5.20 -11.27
N SER A 46 16.84 5.74 -10.05
CA SER A 46 17.07 4.98 -8.82
C SER A 46 15.79 4.70 -8.03
N TYR A 47 14.62 4.95 -8.63
CA TYR A 47 13.34 4.91 -7.94
C TYR A 47 12.55 3.66 -8.29
N ASN A 48 12.20 2.89 -7.27
CA ASN A 48 11.14 1.89 -7.35
C ASN A 48 10.62 1.66 -5.92
N TRP A 49 9.35 1.27 -5.74
CA TRP A 49 8.88 0.84 -4.42
C TRP A 49 9.59 -0.42 -3.92
N GLY A 50 10.02 -1.30 -4.83
CA GLY A 50 10.79 -2.50 -4.52
C GLY A 50 9.95 -3.73 -4.19
N TYR A 51 8.67 -3.77 -4.60
CA TYR A 51 7.82 -4.98 -4.59
C TYR A 51 8.25 -5.96 -5.71
N ASP A 52 9.56 -6.15 -5.88
CA ASP A 52 10.18 -6.97 -6.94
C ASP A 52 11.31 -7.84 -6.34
N PRO A 53 10.99 -8.85 -5.52
CA PRO A 53 11.99 -9.54 -4.71
C PRO A 53 13.04 -10.26 -5.56
N PHE A 54 14.31 -9.94 -5.31
CA PHE A 54 15.45 -10.68 -5.87
C PHE A 54 16.06 -11.62 -4.81
N HIS A 55 16.42 -11.08 -3.64
CA HIS A 55 16.94 -11.87 -2.51
C HIS A 55 16.28 -11.42 -1.20
N TYR A 56 15.54 -12.31 -0.56
CA TYR A 56 14.70 -11.96 0.60
C TYR A 56 15.45 -11.58 1.89
N THR A 57 16.75 -11.87 2.00
CA THR A 57 17.48 -11.78 3.28
C THR A 57 18.82 -11.03 3.18
N VAL A 58 18.88 -10.04 2.29
CA VAL A 58 20.02 -9.12 2.16
C VAL A 58 19.46 -7.70 1.96
N PRO A 59 20.01 -6.66 2.61
CA PRO A 59 19.62 -5.28 2.34
C PRO A 59 19.79 -4.90 0.86
N GLU A 60 18.88 -4.07 0.35
CA GLU A 60 18.97 -3.50 -0.99
C GLU A 60 20.29 -2.74 -1.18
N GLY A 61 20.90 -2.87 -2.36
CA GLY A 61 22.21 -2.31 -2.67
C GLY A 61 22.15 -0.83 -3.04
N SER A 62 21.13 -0.40 -3.78
CA SER A 62 21.02 0.99 -4.26
C SER A 62 20.88 2.02 -3.14
N TYR A 63 20.34 1.62 -1.98
CA TYR A 63 20.21 2.47 -0.79
C TYR A 63 21.52 2.60 0.01
N ALA A 64 22.54 1.78 -0.30
CA ALA A 64 23.83 1.86 0.35
C ALA A 64 24.76 2.82 -0.40
N THR A 65 25.65 3.49 0.32
CA THR A 65 26.68 4.35 -0.29
C THR A 65 27.66 3.55 -1.15
N ASN A 66 27.87 2.29 -0.78
CA ASN A 66 28.60 1.32 -1.58
C ASN A 66 27.78 0.01 -1.71
N PRO A 67 27.26 -0.31 -2.90
CA PRO A 67 26.52 -1.54 -3.11
C PRO A 67 27.45 -2.77 -3.11
N GLU A 68 28.75 -2.64 -3.30
CA GLU A 68 29.64 -3.80 -3.42
C GLU A 68 29.98 -4.41 -2.05
N GLY A 69 29.72 -5.70 -1.90
CA GLY A 69 30.05 -6.46 -0.69
C GLY A 69 29.21 -6.10 0.54
N THR A 70 29.86 -5.98 1.70
CA THR A 70 29.20 -6.00 3.01
C THR A 70 28.88 -4.62 3.60
N ALA A 71 29.25 -3.52 2.92
CA ALA A 71 29.06 -2.16 3.43
C ALA A 71 27.59 -1.88 3.81
N ARG A 72 26.65 -2.28 2.94
CA ARG A 72 25.20 -2.16 3.13
C ARG A 72 24.68 -2.77 4.44
N ILE A 73 25.33 -3.81 4.97
CA ILE A 73 24.88 -4.48 6.21
C ILE A 73 25.05 -3.52 7.39
N LYS A 74 26.18 -2.83 7.47
CA LYS A 74 26.45 -1.88 8.55
C LYS A 74 25.62 -0.62 8.39
N GLU A 75 25.47 -0.11 7.17
CA GLU A 75 24.66 1.09 6.90
C GLU A 75 23.19 0.85 7.25
N PHE A 76 22.62 -0.29 6.84
CA PHE A 76 21.26 -0.68 7.23
C PHE A 76 21.11 -0.76 8.76
N ARG A 77 22.04 -1.44 9.45
CA ARG A 77 22.02 -1.50 10.92
C ARG A 77 22.16 -0.13 11.59
N THR A 78 22.91 0.77 10.98
CA THR A 78 23.07 2.15 11.48
C THR A 78 21.77 2.93 11.32
N MET A 79 21.06 2.78 10.20
CA MET A 79 19.72 3.34 10.00
C MET A 79 18.73 2.81 11.05
N ILE A 80 18.68 1.49 11.26
CA ILE A 80 17.81 0.89 12.29
C ILE A 80 18.15 1.45 13.68
N GLN A 81 19.43 1.55 14.02
CA GLN A 81 19.85 2.13 15.29
C GLN A 81 19.38 3.58 15.42
N ALA A 82 19.58 4.42 14.40
CA ALA A 82 19.16 5.82 14.45
C ALA A 82 17.65 5.96 14.64
N ILE A 83 16.83 5.19 13.92
CA ILE A 83 15.36 5.24 14.06
C ILE A 83 14.93 4.84 15.48
N LYS A 84 15.49 3.75 16.01
CA LYS A 84 15.07 3.22 17.33
C LYS A 84 15.62 4.01 18.49
N GLN A 85 16.89 4.40 18.42
CA GLN A 85 17.61 5.00 19.53
C GLN A 85 17.50 6.53 19.52
N ASP A 86 17.64 7.16 18.35
CA ASP A 86 17.73 8.62 18.25
C ASP A 86 16.37 9.26 17.94
N LEU A 87 15.51 8.58 17.16
CA LEU A 87 14.14 9.04 16.88
C LEU A 87 13.09 8.41 17.81
N GLY A 88 13.42 7.35 18.53
CA GLY A 88 12.52 6.70 19.50
C GLY A 88 11.34 5.94 18.86
N MET A 89 11.47 5.46 17.62
CA MET A 89 10.43 4.71 16.91
C MET A 89 10.83 3.25 16.69
N ASN A 90 9.86 2.32 16.79
CA ASN A 90 10.06 0.95 16.33
C ASN A 90 10.19 0.89 14.80
N VAL A 91 10.75 -0.20 14.26
CA VAL A 91 10.88 -0.41 12.82
C VAL A 91 10.11 -1.65 12.38
N ILE A 92 9.15 -1.45 11.49
CA ILE A 92 8.46 -2.51 10.75
C ILE A 92 9.08 -2.61 9.37
N MET A 93 9.30 -3.84 8.90
CA MET A 93 9.75 -4.08 7.52
C MET A 93 8.60 -4.64 6.69
N ASP A 94 8.42 -4.09 5.50
CA ASP A 94 7.55 -4.69 4.49
C ASP A 94 8.25 -5.91 3.89
N VAL A 95 7.53 -7.03 3.78
CA VAL A 95 8.06 -8.29 3.26
C VAL A 95 7.13 -8.87 2.21
N VAL A 96 7.74 -9.28 1.10
CA VAL A 96 7.04 -9.61 -0.15
C VAL A 96 7.30 -11.06 -0.51
N TYR A 97 6.86 -11.97 0.35
CA TYR A 97 7.09 -13.40 0.14
C TYR A 97 6.07 -14.05 -0.79
N ASN A 98 5.00 -13.34 -1.18
CA ASN A 98 3.89 -13.88 -1.97
C ASN A 98 4.27 -14.17 -3.43
N HIS A 99 5.33 -13.52 -3.95
CA HIS A 99 5.85 -13.76 -5.29
C HIS A 99 7.38 -13.61 -5.36
N THR A 100 7.95 -14.06 -6.46
CA THR A 100 9.31 -13.72 -6.90
C THR A 100 9.23 -12.77 -8.11
N ASN A 101 10.23 -11.93 -8.32
CA ASN A 101 10.24 -11.03 -9.48
C ASN A 101 10.14 -11.80 -10.82
N ALA A 102 10.84 -12.92 -10.94
CA ALA A 102 10.76 -13.77 -12.12
C ALA A 102 10.93 -15.25 -11.78
N ALA A 103 10.48 -16.11 -12.70
CA ALA A 103 10.65 -17.55 -12.69
C ALA A 103 11.21 -18.04 -14.04
N GLY A 104 11.35 -19.35 -14.21
CA GLY A 104 11.84 -19.97 -15.44
C GLY A 104 13.37 -19.93 -15.59
N PRO A 105 13.90 -20.59 -16.64
CA PRO A 105 15.33 -20.88 -16.77
C PRO A 105 16.16 -19.71 -17.32
N THR A 106 15.53 -18.63 -17.77
CA THR A 106 16.20 -17.60 -18.57
C THR A 106 16.42 -16.32 -17.77
N ASP A 107 15.38 -15.77 -17.15
CA ASP A 107 15.41 -14.42 -16.60
C ASP A 107 16.47 -14.18 -15.54
N ARG A 108 17.09 -12.99 -15.58
CA ARG A 108 18.21 -12.63 -14.69
C ARG A 108 17.86 -12.76 -13.22
N THR A 109 16.63 -12.42 -12.86
CA THR A 109 16.13 -12.34 -11.47
C THR A 109 15.43 -13.63 -11.03
N SER A 110 15.28 -14.63 -11.91
CA SER A 110 14.84 -15.97 -11.53
C SER A 110 15.97 -16.70 -10.80
N VAL A 111 15.82 -16.86 -9.48
CA VAL A 111 16.79 -17.54 -8.60
C VAL A 111 16.23 -18.89 -8.17
N LEU A 112 15.13 -18.88 -7.42
CA LEU A 112 14.56 -20.07 -6.80
C LEU A 112 14.14 -21.10 -7.84
N ASP A 113 13.47 -20.65 -8.89
CA ASP A 113 12.96 -21.53 -9.96
C ASP A 113 14.07 -22.03 -10.91
N LYS A 114 15.24 -21.39 -10.95
CA LYS A 114 16.42 -21.97 -11.62
C LYS A 114 17.06 -23.10 -10.81
N ILE A 115 17.01 -23.01 -9.47
CA ILE A 115 17.66 -23.96 -8.57
C ILE A 115 16.79 -25.21 -8.35
N VAL A 116 15.50 -25.01 -8.06
CA VAL A 116 14.52 -26.10 -7.95
C VAL A 116 13.29 -25.73 -8.78
N PRO A 117 13.35 -25.98 -10.11
CA PRO A 117 12.26 -25.64 -11.02
C PRO A 117 10.92 -26.21 -10.55
N TRP A 118 9.86 -25.41 -10.71
CA TRP A 118 8.46 -25.78 -10.45
C TRP A 118 8.12 -26.05 -8.98
N TYR A 119 9.05 -25.79 -8.06
CA TYR A 119 8.82 -26.01 -6.63
C TYR A 119 8.47 -24.73 -5.88
N TYR A 120 9.21 -23.64 -6.07
CA TYR A 120 8.99 -22.43 -5.27
C TYR A 120 7.85 -21.55 -5.79
N GLN A 121 7.36 -21.84 -7.00
CA GLN A 121 6.28 -21.12 -7.64
C GLN A 121 4.96 -21.90 -7.54
N ARG A 122 3.85 -21.17 -7.44
CA ARG A 122 2.53 -21.75 -7.64
C ARG A 122 2.27 -21.90 -9.13
N LEU A 123 1.73 -23.04 -9.53
CA LEU A 123 1.51 -23.38 -10.93
C LEU A 123 0.05 -23.69 -11.18
N ASN A 124 -0.40 -23.35 -12.39
CA ASN A 124 -1.66 -23.81 -12.93
C ASN A 124 -1.66 -25.35 -13.03
N GLU A 125 -2.73 -25.97 -12.53
CA GLU A 125 -2.85 -27.43 -12.38
C GLU A 125 -2.84 -28.19 -13.70
N THR A 126 -3.19 -27.50 -14.81
CA THR A 126 -3.27 -28.12 -16.14
C THR A 126 -2.02 -27.85 -16.96
N THR A 127 -1.55 -26.61 -17.00
CA THR A 127 -0.47 -26.21 -17.91
C THR A 127 0.92 -26.30 -17.28
N GLY A 128 1.02 -26.32 -15.95
CA GLY A 128 2.29 -26.14 -15.24
C GLY A 128 2.90 -24.75 -15.40
N SER A 129 2.14 -23.79 -15.95
CA SER A 129 2.57 -22.40 -16.04
C SER A 129 2.60 -21.78 -14.65
N VAL A 130 3.62 -20.97 -14.38
CA VAL A 130 3.66 -20.13 -13.16
C VAL A 130 2.46 -19.19 -13.16
N GLU A 131 1.75 -19.15 -12.04
CA GLU A 131 0.64 -18.23 -11.84
C GLU A 131 1.16 -16.78 -11.67
N SER A 132 0.31 -15.81 -11.99
CA SER A 132 0.67 -14.38 -12.00
C SER A 132 -0.45 -13.51 -11.42
N ALA A 133 -1.18 -14.01 -10.44
CA ALA A 133 -2.30 -13.30 -9.83
C ALA A 133 -1.83 -12.20 -8.87
N THR A 134 -0.61 -12.31 -8.34
CA THR A 134 0.00 -11.29 -7.46
C THR A 134 0.42 -10.03 -8.23
N CYS A 135 1.09 -10.21 -9.38
CA CYS A 135 1.58 -9.21 -10.34
C CYS A 135 2.74 -9.80 -11.16
N CYS A 136 3.53 -10.70 -10.54
CA CYS A 136 4.78 -11.25 -11.04
C CYS A 136 4.72 -12.78 -11.14
N SER A 137 5.68 -13.50 -10.56
CA SER A 137 5.71 -14.97 -10.51
C SER A 137 5.26 -15.46 -9.14
N ASP A 138 4.01 -15.90 -9.03
CA ASP A 138 3.39 -16.29 -7.77
C ASP A 138 4.22 -17.40 -7.09
N SER A 139 4.50 -17.22 -5.80
CA SER A 139 5.22 -18.20 -4.99
C SER A 139 4.28 -19.24 -4.38
N ALA A 140 4.82 -20.33 -3.84
CA ALA A 140 4.07 -21.41 -3.19
C ALA A 140 4.42 -21.53 -1.68
N PRO A 141 3.97 -20.61 -0.79
CA PRO A 141 4.17 -20.70 0.66
C PRO A 141 3.57 -21.94 1.32
N GLU A 142 2.63 -22.63 0.66
CA GLU A 142 2.15 -23.94 1.04
C GLU A 142 3.23 -25.04 0.95
N HIS A 143 4.28 -24.84 0.14
CA HIS A 143 5.38 -25.78 0.02
C HIS A 143 6.37 -25.65 1.18
N ARG A 144 6.64 -26.77 1.85
CA ARG A 144 7.40 -26.84 3.11
C ARG A 144 8.75 -26.13 3.07
N MET A 145 9.51 -26.24 1.98
CA MET A 145 10.83 -25.63 1.90
C MET A 145 10.76 -24.12 1.62
N PHE A 146 9.70 -23.64 0.98
CA PHE A 146 9.48 -22.20 0.87
C PHE A 146 8.98 -21.61 2.19
N ALA A 147 8.05 -22.28 2.87
CA ALA A 147 7.65 -21.92 4.24
C ALA A 147 8.85 -21.84 5.20
N LYS A 148 9.80 -22.80 5.09
CA LYS A 148 11.06 -22.77 5.83
C LYS A 148 11.94 -21.58 5.43
N LEU A 149 12.08 -21.30 4.14
CA LEU A 149 12.85 -20.14 3.63
C LEU A 149 12.31 -18.84 4.21
N ILE A 150 10.98 -18.65 4.20
CA ILE A 150 10.31 -17.47 4.78
C ILE A 150 10.67 -17.35 6.26
N ALA A 151 10.46 -18.41 7.04
CA ALA A 151 10.72 -18.39 8.47
C ALA A 151 12.21 -18.15 8.80
N ASP A 152 13.13 -18.74 8.04
CA ASP A 152 14.58 -18.55 8.18
C ASP A 152 15.01 -17.12 7.80
N SER A 153 14.43 -16.55 6.75
CA SER A 153 14.63 -15.15 6.35
C SER A 153 14.20 -14.18 7.46
N LEU A 154 13.00 -14.34 7.98
CA LEU A 154 12.46 -13.52 9.06
C LEU A 154 13.31 -13.60 10.34
N ALA A 155 13.91 -14.76 10.65
CA ALA A 155 14.78 -14.90 11.81
C ALA A 155 16.05 -14.05 11.72
N VAL A 156 16.63 -13.94 10.52
CA VAL A 156 17.79 -13.08 10.28
C VAL A 156 17.38 -11.62 10.47
N TRP A 157 16.27 -11.18 9.86
CA TRP A 157 15.76 -9.81 10.04
C TRP A 157 15.46 -9.48 11.51
N THR A 158 14.87 -10.42 12.24
CA THR A 158 14.55 -10.28 13.67
C THR A 158 15.81 -10.21 14.53
N THR A 159 16.74 -11.15 14.34
CA THR A 159 17.89 -11.33 15.24
C THR A 159 19.04 -10.40 14.87
N ASP A 160 19.44 -10.43 13.60
CA ASP A 160 20.63 -9.75 13.11
C ASP A 160 20.39 -8.30 12.78
N TYR A 161 19.16 -7.94 12.40
CA TYR A 161 18.79 -6.57 12.02
C TYR A 161 17.83 -5.89 13.00
N LYS A 162 17.35 -6.60 14.03
CA LYS A 162 16.53 -6.05 15.14
C LYS A 162 15.24 -5.38 14.67
N ILE A 163 14.62 -5.93 13.63
CA ILE A 163 13.28 -5.53 13.18
C ILE A 163 12.23 -5.87 14.24
N ASP A 164 11.27 -4.97 14.49
CA ASP A 164 10.27 -5.07 15.55
C ASP A 164 8.94 -5.68 15.08
N GLY A 165 8.70 -5.70 13.78
CA GLY A 165 7.52 -6.31 13.19
C GLY A 165 7.59 -6.40 11.68
N PHE A 166 6.66 -7.14 11.09
CA PHE A 166 6.62 -7.40 9.66
C PHE A 166 5.23 -7.15 9.11
N ARG A 167 5.17 -6.40 8.00
CA ARG A 167 3.99 -6.27 7.15
C ARG A 167 4.13 -7.24 6.00
N PHE A 168 3.22 -8.22 5.90
CA PHE A 168 3.17 -9.16 4.78
C PHE A 168 2.35 -8.54 3.64
N ASP A 169 3.04 -8.30 2.54
CA ASP A 169 2.43 -7.95 1.26
C ASP A 169 1.56 -9.12 0.77
N LEU A 170 0.36 -8.81 0.28
CA LEU A 170 -0.60 -9.79 -0.26
C LEU A 170 -0.71 -11.06 0.60
N MET A 171 -0.82 -10.90 1.92
CA MET A 171 -0.81 -11.98 2.91
C MET A 171 -1.87 -13.06 2.64
N GLY A 172 -2.98 -12.71 1.99
CA GLY A 172 -4.00 -13.67 1.55
C GLY A 172 -3.47 -14.81 0.64
N TYR A 173 -2.34 -14.63 -0.04
CA TYR A 173 -1.70 -15.68 -0.86
C TYR A 173 -0.91 -16.71 -0.03
N HIS A 174 -0.82 -16.49 1.28
CA HIS A 174 -0.20 -17.42 2.23
C HIS A 174 -1.27 -18.26 2.94
N PRO A 175 -0.98 -19.55 3.23
CA PRO A 175 -1.78 -20.31 4.17
C PRO A 175 -1.75 -19.66 5.55
N LYS A 176 -2.90 -19.55 6.21
CA LYS A 176 -3.02 -19.13 7.62
C LYS A 176 -2.07 -19.92 8.51
N ALA A 177 -2.05 -21.24 8.34
CA ALA A 177 -1.18 -22.13 9.11
C ALA A 177 0.32 -21.79 8.93
N GLN A 178 0.74 -21.36 7.74
CA GLN A 178 2.14 -21.00 7.47
C GLN A 178 2.52 -19.69 8.17
N ILE A 179 1.64 -18.67 8.13
CA ILE A 179 1.85 -17.39 8.83
C ILE A 179 1.93 -17.61 10.35
N LEU A 180 1.00 -18.38 10.92
CA LEU A 180 1.01 -18.68 12.35
C LEU A 180 2.27 -19.46 12.77
N SER A 181 2.69 -20.45 11.96
CA SER A 181 3.93 -21.19 12.22
C SER A 181 5.17 -20.29 12.17
N ALA A 182 5.23 -19.36 11.20
CA ALA A 182 6.31 -18.39 11.11
C ALA A 182 6.31 -17.44 12.34
N TRP A 183 5.13 -16.98 12.77
CA TRP A 183 5.00 -16.10 13.94
C TRP A 183 5.39 -16.79 15.25
N GLU A 184 4.98 -18.05 15.46
CA GLU A 184 5.44 -18.86 16.60
C GLU A 184 6.95 -18.97 16.64
N ARG A 185 7.59 -19.22 15.49
CA ARG A 185 9.05 -19.24 15.40
C ARG A 185 9.65 -17.88 15.75
N MET A 186 9.11 -16.78 15.24
CA MET A 186 9.65 -15.44 15.54
C MET A 186 9.46 -15.05 17.00
N LYS A 187 8.34 -15.42 17.63
CA LYS A 187 8.10 -15.22 19.07
C LYS A 187 9.13 -15.91 19.97
N SER A 188 9.74 -17.01 19.50
CA SER A 188 10.84 -17.65 20.23
C SER A 188 12.16 -16.84 20.21
N LEU A 189 12.30 -15.90 19.26
CA LEU A 189 13.47 -15.03 19.10
C LEU A 189 13.22 -13.63 19.66
N ASN A 190 12.02 -13.09 19.44
CA ASN A 190 11.53 -11.84 20.00
C ASN A 190 10.06 -12.04 20.41
N PRO A 191 9.74 -12.17 21.72
CA PRO A 191 8.38 -12.48 22.18
C PRO A 191 7.35 -11.41 21.85
N ASP A 192 7.79 -10.17 21.60
CA ASP A 192 6.94 -9.01 21.32
C ASP A 192 6.86 -8.68 19.81
N ILE A 193 7.38 -9.56 18.94
CA ILE A 193 7.32 -9.36 17.49
C ILE A 193 5.87 -9.31 16.99
N TYR A 194 5.56 -8.29 16.20
CA TYR A 194 4.21 -8.09 15.65
C TYR A 194 4.15 -8.42 14.16
N PHE A 195 3.18 -9.24 13.76
CA PHE A 195 2.89 -9.59 12.36
C PHE A 195 1.55 -9.00 11.96
N PHE A 196 1.51 -8.39 10.79
CA PHE A 196 0.27 -7.99 10.13
C PHE A 196 0.43 -8.01 8.62
N GLY A 197 -0.64 -7.83 7.86
CA GLY A 197 -0.52 -7.78 6.40
C GLY A 197 -1.82 -7.49 5.66
N GLU A 198 -1.77 -7.71 4.36
CA GLU A 198 -2.90 -7.58 3.46
C GLU A 198 -3.70 -8.88 3.37
N GLY A 199 -4.62 -9.05 4.31
CA GLY A 199 -5.50 -10.21 4.38
C GLY A 199 -6.66 -10.16 3.37
N TRP A 200 -6.45 -9.61 2.18
CA TRP A 200 -7.44 -9.62 1.10
C TRP A 200 -7.72 -11.06 0.65
N ASP A 201 -8.88 -11.30 0.05
CA ASP A 201 -9.14 -12.60 -0.58
C ASP A 201 -8.23 -12.76 -1.81
N SER A 202 -7.49 -13.87 -1.84
CA SER A 202 -6.54 -14.21 -2.90
C SER A 202 -7.10 -15.19 -3.93
N GLY A 203 -8.31 -15.70 -3.71
CA GLY A 203 -8.89 -16.77 -4.52
C GLY A 203 -8.22 -18.15 -4.32
N GLN A 204 -7.32 -18.31 -3.33
CA GLN A 204 -6.58 -19.56 -3.08
C GLN A 204 -7.26 -20.50 -2.08
N SER A 205 -8.51 -20.20 -1.69
CA SER A 205 -9.25 -20.93 -0.65
C SER A 205 -9.59 -22.38 -1.02
N ASP A 206 -9.51 -22.73 -2.31
CA ASP A 206 -9.64 -24.10 -2.81
C ASP A 206 -8.38 -24.95 -2.51
N ARG A 207 -7.21 -24.32 -2.35
CA ARG A 207 -5.94 -24.98 -2.06
C ARG A 207 -5.64 -25.08 -0.58
N PHE A 208 -5.95 -24.03 0.20
CA PHE A 208 -5.69 -23.96 1.64
C PHE A 208 -6.55 -22.90 2.33
N GLU A 209 -6.66 -22.97 3.66
CA GLU A 209 -7.22 -21.86 4.45
C GLU A 209 -6.29 -20.65 4.36
N ILE A 210 -6.70 -19.61 3.62
CA ILE A 210 -5.91 -18.41 3.38
C ILE A 210 -5.76 -17.55 4.65
N ALA A 211 -4.66 -16.81 4.76
CA ALA A 211 -4.42 -15.83 5.83
C ALA A 211 -5.19 -14.51 5.59
N SER A 212 -6.52 -14.58 5.52
CA SER A 212 -7.41 -13.44 5.28
C SER A 212 -7.89 -12.74 6.55
N GLN A 213 -8.45 -11.54 6.41
CA GLN A 213 -9.09 -10.77 7.49
C GLN A 213 -10.05 -11.63 8.33
N ILE A 214 -10.92 -12.41 7.67
CA ILE A 214 -11.93 -13.25 8.34
C ILE A 214 -11.26 -14.44 9.02
N ASN A 215 -10.37 -15.15 8.32
CA ASN A 215 -9.77 -16.38 8.83
C ASN A 215 -8.77 -16.10 9.97
N LEU A 216 -8.21 -14.89 10.06
CA LEU A 216 -7.26 -14.50 11.11
C LEU A 216 -7.91 -13.99 12.40
N LYS A 217 -9.25 -13.90 12.47
CA LYS A 217 -9.97 -13.50 13.70
C LYS A 217 -9.49 -14.32 14.92
N GLY A 218 -9.07 -13.63 15.97
CA GLY A 218 -8.64 -14.23 17.25
C GLY A 218 -7.25 -14.88 17.22
N SER A 219 -6.48 -14.67 16.15
CA SER A 219 -5.12 -15.21 16.03
C SER A 219 -4.05 -14.28 16.61
N GLY A 220 -4.35 -12.97 16.76
CA GLY A 220 -3.39 -11.93 17.10
C GLY A 220 -2.54 -11.41 15.92
N ILE A 221 -2.72 -11.94 14.70
CA ILE A 221 -2.11 -11.40 13.48
C ILE A 221 -2.99 -10.28 12.94
N GLY A 222 -2.40 -9.10 12.69
CA GLY A 222 -3.15 -7.96 12.18
C GLY A 222 -3.46 -8.02 10.69
N THR A 223 -4.51 -7.33 10.28
CA THR A 223 -4.81 -7.05 8.88
C THR A 223 -5.19 -5.60 8.67
N PHE A 224 -4.80 -5.04 7.52
CA PHE A 224 -5.35 -3.77 7.08
C PHE A 224 -6.89 -3.85 6.98
N SER A 225 -7.57 -2.81 7.47
CA SER A 225 -9.01 -2.65 7.30
C SER A 225 -9.31 -1.62 6.22
N ASP A 226 -9.95 -2.09 5.17
CA ASP A 226 -10.49 -1.35 4.05
C ASP A 226 -11.87 -0.71 4.34
N ARG A 227 -12.55 -1.15 5.41
CA ARG A 227 -13.89 -0.67 5.80
C ARG A 227 -13.89 0.82 6.17
N LEU A 228 -13.05 1.20 7.15
CA LEU A 228 -12.91 2.60 7.57
C LEU A 228 -12.25 3.42 6.46
N ARG A 229 -11.23 2.86 5.80
CA ARG A 229 -10.54 3.48 4.69
C ARG A 229 -11.51 4.00 3.63
N ASP A 230 -12.38 3.14 3.11
CA ASP A 230 -13.30 3.48 2.03
C ASP A 230 -14.45 4.35 2.50
N SER A 231 -14.97 4.13 3.71
CA SER A 231 -16.02 4.99 4.25
C SER A 231 -15.56 6.43 4.51
N VAL A 232 -14.30 6.62 4.90
CA VAL A 232 -13.74 7.95 5.18
C VAL A 232 -13.22 8.62 3.91
N ARG A 233 -12.46 7.91 3.06
CA ARG A 233 -11.95 8.45 1.78
C ARG A 233 -13.05 8.63 0.74
N GLY A 234 -14.02 7.73 0.72
CA GLY A 234 -15.10 7.67 -0.26
C GLY A 234 -14.73 6.87 -1.50
N GLY A 235 -15.61 5.97 -1.91
CA GLY A 235 -15.41 5.11 -3.08
C GLY A 235 -14.56 3.90 -2.77
N GLY A 236 -13.79 3.44 -3.75
CA GLY A 236 -12.90 2.28 -3.60
C GLY A 236 -11.67 2.32 -4.51
N PRO A 237 -10.76 1.34 -4.40
CA PRO A 237 -9.48 1.31 -5.13
C PRO A 237 -9.65 1.16 -6.66
N PHE A 238 -10.83 0.74 -7.12
CA PHE A 238 -11.13 0.52 -8.54
C PHE A 238 -11.87 1.68 -9.21
N ASP A 239 -12.15 2.76 -8.47
CA ASP A 239 -12.82 3.93 -9.02
C ASP A 239 -11.95 4.62 -10.09
N SER A 240 -12.59 5.02 -11.19
CA SER A 240 -11.98 5.78 -12.27
C SER A 240 -12.99 6.72 -12.92
N GLY A 241 -12.52 7.68 -13.71
CA GLY A 241 -13.39 8.68 -14.35
C GLY A 241 -14.21 9.49 -13.32
N ASP A 242 -15.49 9.72 -13.61
CA ASP A 242 -16.39 10.51 -12.77
C ASP A 242 -16.58 9.91 -11.37
N ALA A 243 -16.45 8.58 -11.21
CA ALA A 243 -16.62 7.89 -9.93
C ALA A 243 -15.66 8.42 -8.85
N LEU A 244 -14.44 8.83 -9.24
CA LEU A 244 -13.46 9.42 -8.33
C LEU A 244 -13.99 10.67 -7.62
N ARG A 245 -14.84 11.45 -8.31
CA ARG A 245 -15.48 12.66 -7.77
C ARG A 245 -16.85 12.36 -7.15
N GLN A 246 -17.66 11.51 -7.79
CA GLN A 246 -19.01 11.18 -7.33
C GLN A 246 -19.03 10.53 -5.94
N ASN A 247 -18.08 9.63 -5.67
CA ASN A 247 -18.06 8.83 -4.46
C ASN A 247 -17.40 9.58 -3.30
N GLN A 248 -18.06 10.58 -2.72
CA GLN A 248 -17.56 11.27 -1.52
C GLN A 248 -17.52 10.30 -0.32
N GLY A 249 -16.57 10.54 0.59
CA GLY A 249 -16.50 9.86 1.88
C GLY A 249 -16.84 10.80 3.04
N ILE A 250 -16.89 10.25 4.25
CA ILE A 250 -17.12 11.04 5.48
C ILE A 250 -16.09 12.17 5.60
N GLY A 251 -14.82 11.89 5.27
CA GLY A 251 -13.73 12.86 5.34
C GLY A 251 -13.84 14.01 4.34
N SER A 252 -14.54 13.81 3.22
CA SER A 252 -14.70 14.78 2.14
C SER A 252 -16.12 15.37 2.04
N GLY A 253 -16.94 15.22 3.09
CA GLY A 253 -18.26 15.85 3.18
C GLY A 253 -19.41 15.13 2.50
N ALA A 254 -19.37 13.80 2.35
CA ALA A 254 -20.49 13.03 1.80
C ALA A 254 -21.84 13.42 2.44
N GLY A 255 -22.83 13.74 1.61
CA GLY A 255 -24.17 14.20 2.01
C GLY A 255 -24.27 15.64 2.54
N VAL A 256 -23.30 16.09 3.35
CA VAL A 256 -23.35 17.39 4.04
C VAL A 256 -22.74 18.55 3.27
N LEU A 257 -21.85 18.26 2.32
CA LEU A 257 -21.25 19.22 1.40
C LEU A 257 -21.08 18.54 0.02
N PRO A 258 -22.19 18.27 -0.69
CA PRO A 258 -22.17 17.52 -1.94
C PRO A 258 -21.46 18.30 -3.04
N ASN A 259 -20.63 17.63 -3.83
CA ASN A 259 -20.15 18.21 -5.09
C ASN A 259 -21.20 18.10 -6.21
N GLU A 260 -20.92 18.69 -7.37
CA GLU A 260 -21.87 18.80 -8.48
C GLU A 260 -22.14 17.48 -9.23
N LEU A 261 -21.33 16.43 -9.01
CA LEU A 261 -21.48 15.14 -9.70
C LEU A 261 -22.11 14.07 -8.82
N THR A 262 -22.03 14.19 -7.49
CA THR A 262 -22.50 13.14 -6.59
C THR A 262 -24.01 12.94 -6.67
N SER A 263 -24.42 11.68 -6.54
CA SER A 263 -25.81 11.26 -6.40
C SER A 263 -26.03 10.41 -5.14
N GLN A 264 -25.06 10.42 -4.21
CA GLN A 264 -25.15 9.68 -2.95
C GLN A 264 -26.35 10.17 -2.15
N ASN A 265 -27.23 9.25 -1.79
CA ASN A 265 -28.38 9.55 -0.94
C ASN A 265 -28.00 9.47 0.55
N GLU A 266 -28.92 9.96 1.40
CA GLU A 266 -28.72 9.99 2.84
C GLU A 266 -28.48 8.59 3.45
N ASP A 267 -29.11 7.55 2.90
CA ASP A 267 -28.96 6.17 3.35
C ASP A 267 -27.51 5.67 3.17
N THR A 268 -26.96 5.87 1.96
CA THR A 268 -25.56 5.55 1.65
C THR A 268 -24.61 6.32 2.56
N VAL A 269 -24.83 7.62 2.76
CA VAL A 269 -23.96 8.46 3.59
C VAL A 269 -23.96 8.00 5.04
N ARG A 270 -25.14 7.70 5.60
CA ARG A 270 -25.25 7.21 6.98
C ARG A 270 -24.64 5.80 7.13
N HIS A 271 -24.70 4.97 6.09
CA HIS A 271 -24.03 3.67 6.07
C HIS A 271 -22.49 3.81 6.12
N LEU A 272 -21.91 4.78 5.39
CA LEU A 272 -20.48 5.08 5.53
C LEU A 272 -20.15 5.46 6.99
N ALA A 273 -21.02 6.24 7.64
CA ALA A 273 -20.82 6.61 9.03
C ALA A 273 -20.94 5.40 9.99
N ASP A 274 -21.78 4.40 9.70
CA ASP A 274 -21.79 3.13 10.46
C ASP A 274 -20.43 2.42 10.37
N LEU A 275 -19.89 2.27 9.17
CA LEU A 275 -18.58 1.65 8.94
C LEU A 275 -17.44 2.44 9.60
N THR A 276 -17.47 3.78 9.52
CA THR A 276 -16.48 4.63 10.20
C THR A 276 -16.55 4.45 11.72
N ARG A 277 -17.76 4.48 12.32
CA ARG A 277 -17.94 4.25 13.76
C ARG A 277 -17.45 2.87 14.18
N LEU A 278 -17.77 1.84 13.39
CA LEU A 278 -17.33 0.48 13.63
C LEU A 278 -15.80 0.35 13.57
N GLY A 279 -15.16 0.95 12.57
CA GLY A 279 -13.71 1.00 12.44
C GLY A 279 -13.02 1.74 13.59
N MET A 280 -13.60 2.87 14.05
CA MET A 280 -13.12 3.60 15.23
C MET A 280 -13.23 2.75 16.51
N ALA A 281 -14.18 1.83 16.59
CA ALA A 281 -14.30 0.86 17.68
C ALA A 281 -13.43 -0.40 17.49
N GLY A 282 -12.50 -0.40 16.53
CA GLY A 282 -11.58 -1.52 16.28
C GLY A 282 -12.11 -2.56 15.29
N ASN A 283 -13.14 -2.24 14.50
CA ASN A 283 -13.74 -3.11 13.48
C ASN A 283 -14.06 -4.54 13.95
N LEU A 284 -14.53 -4.66 15.20
CA LEU A 284 -14.75 -5.94 15.86
C LEU A 284 -16.04 -6.58 15.37
N ALA A 285 -16.00 -7.89 15.13
CA ALA A 285 -17.18 -8.65 14.71
C ALA A 285 -18.33 -8.59 15.73
N ASP A 286 -18.00 -8.64 17.03
CA ASP A 286 -18.98 -8.76 18.12
C ASP A 286 -19.31 -7.42 18.81
N PHE A 287 -18.73 -6.29 18.37
CA PHE A 287 -19.09 -4.98 18.90
C PHE A 287 -20.53 -4.63 18.55
N VAL A 288 -21.32 -4.19 19.54
CA VAL A 288 -22.74 -3.88 19.36
C VAL A 288 -22.92 -2.37 19.22
N MET A 289 -23.58 -1.95 18.15
CA MET A 289 -23.89 -0.55 17.86
C MET A 289 -25.33 -0.38 17.38
N ILE A 290 -25.77 0.87 17.31
CA ILE A 290 -27.01 1.26 16.64
C ILE A 290 -26.64 1.69 15.22
N ASP A 291 -27.27 1.08 14.23
CA ASP A 291 -27.05 1.41 12.81
C ASP A 291 -27.82 2.66 12.36
N LYS A 292 -27.66 3.05 11.09
CA LYS A 292 -28.35 4.17 10.45
C LYS A 292 -29.88 4.16 10.54
N ASP A 293 -30.50 2.99 10.75
CA ASP A 293 -31.95 2.79 10.81
C ASP A 293 -32.46 2.69 12.26
N GLY A 294 -31.57 2.80 13.25
CA GLY A 294 -31.90 2.67 14.66
C GLY A 294 -31.93 1.22 15.16
N ALA A 295 -31.51 0.25 14.34
CA ALA A 295 -31.48 -1.15 14.73
C ALA A 295 -30.20 -1.47 15.51
N VAL A 296 -30.32 -2.35 16.51
CA VAL A 296 -29.16 -2.90 17.23
C VAL A 296 -28.48 -3.93 16.34
N LYS A 297 -27.19 -3.73 16.05
CA LYS A 297 -26.38 -4.59 15.17
C LYS A 297 -25.04 -4.90 15.82
N LYS A 298 -24.58 -6.13 15.62
CA LYS A 298 -23.16 -6.47 15.77
C LYS A 298 -22.36 -5.92 14.60
N GLY A 299 -21.06 -5.70 14.80
CA GLY A 299 -20.16 -5.25 13.73
C GLY A 299 -20.15 -6.17 12.51
N SER A 300 -20.26 -7.49 12.71
CA SER A 300 -20.36 -8.47 11.61
C SER A 300 -21.66 -8.39 10.81
N GLU A 301 -22.69 -7.70 11.33
CA GLU A 301 -23.98 -7.51 10.66
C GLU A 301 -24.05 -6.19 9.88
N ILE A 302 -23.05 -5.32 10.02
CA ILE A 302 -22.88 -4.14 9.17
C ILE A 302 -22.24 -4.60 7.87
N ASP A 303 -22.92 -4.40 6.74
CA ASP A 303 -22.41 -4.78 5.42
C ASP A 303 -21.20 -3.93 5.01
N TYR A 304 -20.28 -4.54 4.28
CA TYR A 304 -19.26 -3.85 3.51
C TYR A 304 -19.10 -4.58 2.18
N ASN A 305 -19.69 -4.04 1.12
CA ASN A 305 -19.64 -4.58 -0.24
C ASN A 305 -20.02 -6.08 -0.32
N GLY A 306 -21.02 -6.50 0.46
CA GLY A 306 -21.48 -7.89 0.51
C GLY A 306 -20.70 -8.80 1.48
N ALA A 307 -19.72 -8.26 2.20
CA ALA A 307 -18.98 -8.97 3.26
C ALA A 307 -19.35 -8.42 4.66
N PRO A 308 -19.13 -9.20 5.73
CA PRO A 308 -19.18 -8.68 7.09
C PRO A 308 -18.19 -7.53 7.28
N GLY A 309 -18.69 -6.38 7.74
CA GLY A 309 -17.88 -5.20 8.02
C GLY A 309 -16.89 -5.47 9.14
N GLY A 310 -17.41 -5.75 10.34
CA GLY A 310 -16.60 -6.13 11.50
C GLY A 310 -16.17 -7.59 11.42
N TYR A 311 -14.86 -7.83 11.52
CA TYR A 311 -14.27 -9.18 11.37
C TYR A 311 -13.38 -9.58 12.54
N ALA A 312 -12.77 -8.63 13.26
CA ALA A 312 -11.75 -8.91 14.25
C ALA A 312 -12.31 -9.38 15.59
N ALA A 313 -11.46 -10.06 16.38
CA ALA A 313 -11.73 -10.36 17.78
C ALA A 313 -11.22 -9.25 18.70
N ASP A 314 -10.04 -8.72 18.41
CA ASP A 314 -9.38 -7.65 19.16
C ASP A 314 -8.99 -6.48 18.25
N PRO A 315 -8.98 -5.23 18.75
CA PRO A 315 -8.64 -4.07 17.92
C PRO A 315 -7.18 -4.10 17.45
N THR A 316 -6.31 -4.86 18.14
CA THR A 316 -4.93 -5.10 17.71
C THR A 316 -4.82 -5.95 16.46
N GLU A 317 -5.89 -6.62 16.03
CA GLU A 317 -5.92 -7.36 14.76
C GLU A 317 -6.28 -6.44 13.57
N VAL A 318 -6.55 -5.16 13.84
CA VAL A 318 -7.05 -4.20 12.85
C VAL A 318 -6.08 -3.05 12.70
N VAL A 319 -5.60 -2.86 11.47
CA VAL A 319 -4.79 -1.71 11.08
C VAL A 319 -5.66 -0.76 10.25
N ASN A 320 -6.11 0.32 10.88
CA ASN A 320 -6.91 1.37 10.24
C ASN A 320 -6.00 2.37 9.53
N TYR A 321 -6.44 2.85 8.37
CA TYR A 321 -5.72 3.85 7.58
C TYR A 321 -6.65 4.59 6.63
N VAL A 322 -6.22 5.77 6.18
CA VAL A 322 -6.90 6.57 5.13
C VAL A 322 -5.94 7.05 4.04
N SER A 323 -4.66 6.70 4.13
CA SER A 323 -3.66 6.88 3.07
C SER A 323 -2.58 5.82 3.20
N LYS A 324 -2.06 5.34 2.08
CA LYS A 324 -0.95 4.38 1.99
C LYS A 324 -0.13 4.70 0.74
N HIS A 325 0.95 3.95 0.49
CA HIS A 325 1.80 4.18 -0.68
C HIS A 325 1.05 3.87 -1.99
N ASP A 326 0.24 2.82 -2.02
CA ASP A 326 -0.62 2.42 -3.12
C ASP A 326 -1.87 3.30 -3.18
N ASN A 327 -2.45 3.39 -4.38
CA ASN A 327 -3.57 4.27 -4.68
C ASN A 327 -3.25 5.77 -4.45
N GLN A 328 -4.23 6.64 -4.72
CA GLN A 328 -4.05 8.08 -4.56
C GLN A 328 -3.82 8.45 -3.09
N THR A 329 -3.02 9.50 -2.86
CA THR A 329 -2.87 10.10 -1.53
C THR A 329 -4.21 10.62 -1.00
N LEU A 330 -4.33 10.76 0.33
CA LEU A 330 -5.53 11.35 0.93
C LEU A 330 -5.81 12.77 0.40
N TRP A 331 -4.76 13.58 0.19
CA TRP A 331 -4.92 14.94 -0.33
C TRP A 331 -5.43 14.95 -1.78
N ASP A 332 -4.93 14.04 -2.62
CA ASP A 332 -5.42 13.88 -3.99
C ASP A 332 -6.88 13.41 -4.02
N MET A 333 -7.27 12.52 -3.11
CA MET A 333 -8.66 12.08 -2.97
C MET A 333 -9.59 13.20 -2.51
N ILE A 334 -9.19 14.00 -1.51
CA ILE A 334 -9.96 15.19 -1.12
C ILE A 334 -10.05 16.16 -2.28
N SER A 335 -8.97 16.32 -3.06
CA SER A 335 -8.96 17.20 -4.23
C SER A 335 -9.90 16.72 -5.34
N TYR A 336 -10.07 15.40 -5.52
CA TYR A 336 -11.11 14.84 -6.39
C TYR A 336 -12.52 15.08 -5.87
N LYS A 337 -12.74 14.90 -4.56
CA LYS A 337 -14.08 14.69 -3.99
C LYS A 337 -14.70 15.92 -3.36
N ALA A 338 -13.90 16.88 -2.89
CA ALA A 338 -14.40 18.08 -2.26
C ALA A 338 -15.26 18.90 -3.23
N ALA A 339 -16.34 19.47 -2.69
CA ALA A 339 -17.18 20.41 -3.41
C ALA A 339 -16.38 21.64 -3.86
N GLN A 340 -16.83 22.30 -4.92
CA GLN A 340 -16.09 23.42 -5.52
C GLN A 340 -15.93 24.58 -4.52
N GLU A 341 -16.95 24.82 -3.71
CA GLU A 341 -17.01 25.85 -2.68
C GLU A 341 -16.18 25.53 -1.42
N ALA A 342 -15.68 24.30 -1.28
CA ALA A 342 -14.78 23.94 -0.18
C ALA A 342 -13.41 24.59 -0.41
N ASP A 343 -13.17 25.68 0.32
CA ASP A 343 -11.93 26.45 0.24
C ASP A 343 -10.71 25.64 0.73
N LEU A 344 -9.51 26.17 0.50
CA LEU A 344 -8.27 25.48 0.87
C LEU A 344 -8.21 25.12 2.36
N ASN A 345 -8.61 26.04 3.24
CA ASN A 345 -8.63 25.81 4.68
C ASN A 345 -9.58 24.67 5.07
N THR A 346 -10.73 24.58 4.41
CA THR A 346 -11.69 23.50 4.58
C THR A 346 -11.08 22.17 4.15
N ARG A 347 -10.37 22.12 3.02
CA ARG A 347 -9.70 20.89 2.55
C ARG A 347 -8.58 20.44 3.50
N VAL A 348 -7.81 21.36 4.06
CA VAL A 348 -6.82 21.04 5.13
C VAL A 348 -7.52 20.42 6.34
N ARG A 349 -8.70 20.93 6.72
CA ARG A 349 -9.49 20.35 7.82
C ARG A 349 -10.09 19.01 7.45
N MET A 350 -10.53 18.80 6.20
CA MET A 350 -10.97 17.50 5.69
C MET A 350 -9.87 16.45 5.84
N GLN A 351 -8.61 16.81 5.52
CA GLN A 351 -7.45 15.94 5.73
C GLN A 351 -7.34 15.54 7.21
N ALA A 352 -7.32 16.52 8.11
CA ALA A 352 -7.18 16.29 9.54
C ALA A 352 -8.36 15.49 10.13
N VAL A 353 -9.60 15.77 9.71
CA VAL A 353 -10.80 15.04 10.13
C VAL A 353 -10.74 13.58 9.66
N SER A 354 -10.29 13.35 8.43
CA SER A 354 -10.10 11.99 7.90
C SER A 354 -9.08 11.22 8.74
N LEU A 355 -7.92 11.82 9.00
CA LEU A 355 -6.87 11.23 9.84
C LEU A 355 -7.34 11.00 11.28
N ALA A 356 -8.17 11.89 11.84
CA ALA A 356 -8.66 11.75 13.21
C ALA A 356 -9.49 10.48 13.43
N THR A 357 -10.21 10.00 12.41
CA THR A 357 -10.94 8.72 12.50
C THR A 357 -10.02 7.52 12.71
N VAL A 358 -8.79 7.59 12.18
CA VAL A 358 -7.76 6.57 12.37
C VAL A 358 -7.05 6.80 13.71
N MET A 359 -6.52 8.00 13.93
CA MET A 359 -5.64 8.31 15.06
C MET A 359 -6.33 8.23 16.43
N LEU A 360 -7.65 8.46 16.47
CA LEU A 360 -8.45 8.39 17.71
C LEU A 360 -9.27 7.08 17.81
N GLY A 361 -9.13 6.18 16.83
CA GLY A 361 -9.75 4.86 16.85
C GLY A 361 -9.02 3.89 17.77
N GLN A 362 -9.69 2.79 18.12
CA GLN A 362 -9.12 1.71 18.92
C GLN A 362 -8.16 0.80 18.13
N GLY A 363 -8.39 0.65 16.83
CA GLY A 363 -7.50 -0.13 15.95
C GLY A 363 -6.11 0.50 15.84
N ILE A 364 -5.12 -0.28 15.46
CA ILE A 364 -3.76 0.22 15.20
C ILE A 364 -3.83 1.28 14.09
N ALA A 365 -3.25 2.45 14.35
CA ALA A 365 -3.21 3.55 13.40
C ALA A 365 -2.04 3.37 12.41
N PHE A 366 -2.35 3.45 11.12
CA PHE A 366 -1.36 3.51 10.04
C PHE A 366 -1.62 4.72 9.16
N ASP A 367 -0.55 5.37 8.70
CA ASP A 367 -0.63 6.50 7.79
C ASP A 367 0.56 6.54 6.83
N GLN A 368 0.36 7.20 5.70
CA GLN A 368 1.40 7.44 4.70
C GLN A 368 2.32 8.58 5.15
N GLN A 369 3.63 8.40 4.98
CA GLN A 369 4.60 9.48 5.11
C GLN A 369 4.20 10.69 4.25
N GLY A 370 4.09 11.86 4.88
CA GLY A 370 3.74 13.13 4.24
C GLY A 370 2.23 13.46 4.28
N SER A 371 1.37 12.58 4.82
CA SER A 371 -0.05 12.92 5.07
C SER A 371 -0.20 14.19 5.91
N GLU A 372 0.69 14.40 6.87
CA GLU A 372 0.80 15.59 7.72
C GLU A 372 1.27 16.84 6.96
N LEU A 373 1.86 16.67 5.79
CA LEU A 373 2.32 17.71 4.86
C LEU A 373 1.38 17.87 3.65
N LEU A 374 0.17 17.30 3.72
CA LEU A 374 -0.81 17.31 2.63
C LEU A 374 -0.25 16.71 1.34
N ARG A 375 0.62 15.69 1.45
CA ARG A 375 1.34 15.08 0.32
C ARG A 375 0.39 14.77 -0.82
N SER A 376 0.77 15.22 -2.01
CA SER A 376 0.18 14.85 -3.29
C SER A 376 1.16 14.03 -4.11
N LYS A 377 0.64 13.25 -5.05
CA LYS A 377 1.40 12.62 -6.13
C LYS A 377 0.96 13.12 -7.51
N SER A 378 0.46 14.36 -7.55
CA SER A 378 -0.17 14.95 -8.72
C SER A 378 -1.25 14.02 -9.31
N PHE A 379 -2.08 13.46 -8.42
CA PHE A 379 -3.15 12.49 -8.74
C PHE A 379 -2.72 11.12 -9.27
N THR A 380 -1.43 10.78 -9.24
CA THR A 380 -0.95 9.44 -9.60
C THR A 380 -1.52 8.39 -8.63
N ARG A 381 -2.25 7.41 -9.16
CA ARG A 381 -2.86 6.31 -8.39
C ARG A 381 -1.82 5.27 -8.01
N ASP A 382 -1.10 4.76 -8.99
CA ASP A 382 -0.04 3.78 -8.80
C ASP A 382 1.28 4.43 -9.18
N SER A 383 2.17 4.62 -8.21
CA SER A 383 3.36 5.47 -8.34
C SER A 383 4.66 4.70 -8.06
N TYR A 384 4.60 3.37 -8.18
CA TYR A 384 5.72 2.48 -7.90
C TYR A 384 6.98 2.84 -8.70
N ASP A 385 6.78 3.23 -9.96
CA ASP A 385 7.85 3.59 -10.91
C ASP A 385 7.63 5.00 -11.48
N SER A 386 7.06 5.91 -10.68
CA SER A 386 6.81 7.30 -11.08
C SER A 386 7.94 8.26 -10.68
N GLY A 387 9.11 7.72 -10.30
CA GLY A 387 10.31 8.50 -10.01
C GLY A 387 10.20 9.41 -8.78
N ASP A 388 11.31 10.11 -8.51
CA ASP A 388 11.39 11.13 -7.47
C ASP A 388 10.38 12.27 -7.70
N TRP A 389 10.10 12.58 -8.97
CA TRP A 389 9.27 13.72 -9.37
C TRP A 389 7.85 13.68 -8.80
N PHE A 390 7.14 12.57 -9.01
CA PHE A 390 5.76 12.41 -8.53
C PHE A 390 5.69 11.91 -7.08
N ASN A 391 6.76 11.32 -6.55
CA ASN A 391 6.80 10.81 -5.18
C ASN A 391 7.40 11.78 -4.16
N ARG A 392 7.87 12.95 -4.61
CA ARG A 392 8.50 14.01 -3.78
C ARG A 392 7.71 14.32 -2.51
N VAL A 393 8.44 14.39 -1.41
CA VAL A 393 8.00 14.96 -0.12
C VAL A 393 8.93 16.12 0.21
N ASP A 394 8.38 17.34 0.26
CA ASP A 394 9.17 18.53 0.53
C ASP A 394 9.18 18.88 2.01
N TYR A 395 10.23 18.45 2.71
CA TYR A 395 10.44 18.79 4.11
C TYR A 395 10.83 20.25 4.35
N ALA A 396 11.13 21.04 3.31
CA ALA A 396 11.29 22.49 3.41
C ALA A 396 9.95 23.24 3.42
N MET A 397 8.83 22.53 3.31
CA MET A 397 7.46 23.04 3.42
C MET A 397 7.13 24.16 2.42
N GLN A 398 7.69 24.11 1.20
CA GLN A 398 7.38 25.10 0.16
C GLN A 398 6.12 24.73 -0.62
N ASP A 399 5.93 23.44 -0.92
CA ASP A 399 4.74 22.92 -1.59
C ASP A 399 4.50 21.43 -1.27
N ASN A 400 3.42 20.85 -1.78
CA ASN A 400 3.01 19.47 -1.51
C ASN A 400 3.00 18.55 -2.75
N THR A 401 3.64 18.93 -3.87
CA THR A 401 3.74 18.16 -5.13
C THR A 401 2.45 18.13 -5.99
N LEU A 402 1.36 18.81 -5.60
CA LEU A 402 0.08 18.76 -6.35
C LEU A 402 0.14 19.29 -7.78
N THR A 403 1.01 20.26 -8.05
CA THR A 403 1.10 20.95 -9.35
C THR A 403 2.30 20.47 -10.17
N SER A 404 2.74 19.24 -9.98
CA SER A 404 3.92 18.67 -10.65
C SER A 404 3.66 18.20 -12.09
N GLY A 405 2.44 18.26 -12.60
CA GLY A 405 2.10 17.92 -13.99
C GLY A 405 0.99 16.85 -14.09
N CYS A 406 0.48 16.62 -15.29
CA CYS A 406 -0.55 15.61 -15.55
C CYS A 406 -0.02 14.18 -15.34
N ARG A 407 -0.90 13.32 -14.82
CA ARG A 407 -0.63 11.90 -14.51
C ARG A 407 -0.32 11.06 -15.75
N ALA A 408 0.41 9.96 -15.56
CA ALA A 408 0.67 8.97 -16.61
C ALA A 408 -0.62 8.33 -17.14
N ALA A 409 -0.82 8.32 -18.47
CA ALA A 409 -1.98 7.68 -19.10
C ALA A 409 -1.94 6.14 -18.96
N ALA A 410 -0.73 5.56 -18.89
CA ALA A 410 -0.49 4.11 -18.90
C ALA A 410 -0.76 3.41 -17.55
N MET A 411 -0.81 4.12 -16.42
CA MET A 411 -0.98 3.55 -15.07
C MET A 411 -2.44 3.51 -14.58
N THR A 412 -3.38 3.51 -15.54
CA THR A 412 -4.83 3.41 -15.27
C THR A 412 -5.33 1.96 -15.18
N ALA A 413 -4.49 0.97 -15.52
CA ALA A 413 -4.78 -0.41 -15.24
C ALA A 413 -4.63 -0.67 -13.73
N ALA A 414 -5.61 -1.35 -13.16
CA ALA A 414 -5.52 -1.90 -11.82
C ALA A 414 -4.44 -2.99 -11.80
N THR A 415 -3.17 -2.61 -11.61
CA THR A 415 -2.24 -3.45 -10.88
C THR A 415 -2.74 -3.46 -9.45
N THR A 416 -3.44 -4.55 -9.09
CA THR A 416 -3.57 -4.97 -7.71
C THR A 416 -2.16 -5.12 -7.16
N ILE A 417 -1.79 -4.26 -6.23
CA ILE A 417 -0.88 -4.63 -5.15
C ILE A 417 -1.75 -4.74 -3.92
#